data_AF-A0A497XNS6-F1
#
_entry.id   AF-A0A497XNS6-F1
#
_cell.length_a   1.000
_cell.length_b   1.000
_cell.length_c   1.000
_cell.angle_alpha   90.00
_cell.angle_beta   90.00
_cell.angle_gamma   90.00
#
_symmetry.space_group_name_H-M   'P 1'
#
loop_
_entity.id
_entity.type
_entity.pdbx_description
1 polymer ?
#
loop_
_entity_poly.entity_id
_entity_poly.type
_entity_poly.pdbx_seq_one_letter_code
_entity_poly.pdbx_strand_id
1 'polypeptide(L)'
;MGVIRGVNFWSFLFASQMGGWAMVILDEVYAKWFGLFGVFPGMKDPKWVFHHQVDSILFSIPLVLPQVWSKLPGPGLVKGLVYGVLWHIFVVIVSIVGSIGGAAWFQHPMPLSAQISTFILHLVWGGLIGFLYNPPEEKT
;
A
#
# COMPACT_ATOMS: atom_id res chain seq x y z
N MET A 1 12.00 19.98 -13.98
CA MET A 1 11.73 18.52 -14.03
C MET A 1 12.72 17.84 -13.10
N GLY A 2 12.23 17.19 -12.06
CA GLY A 2 13.08 16.45 -11.12
C GLY A 2 12.69 16.77 -9.70
N VAL A 3 12.14 15.78 -8.99
CA VAL A 3 12.07 15.83 -7.54
C VAL A 3 12.77 14.61 -6.93
N ILE A 4 12.94 13.50 -7.67
CA ILE A 4 13.83 12.39 -7.31
C ILE A 4 14.51 11.89 -8.59
N ARG A 5 15.84 12.00 -8.68
CA ARG A 5 16.60 11.45 -9.83
C ARG A 5 16.33 9.94 -9.93
N GLY A 6 15.97 9.47 -11.12
CA GLY A 6 15.72 8.04 -11.37
C GLY A 6 14.31 7.54 -11.09
N VAL A 7 13.33 8.41 -10.80
CA VAL A 7 11.91 8.03 -10.68
C VAL A 7 11.11 8.55 -11.87
N ASN A 8 10.29 7.68 -12.48
CA ASN A 8 9.31 8.09 -13.47
C ASN A 8 8.07 8.63 -12.76
N PHE A 9 8.04 9.96 -12.52
CA PHE A 9 7.00 10.59 -11.71
C PHE A 9 5.56 10.30 -12.19
N TRP A 10 5.31 10.36 -13.50
CA TRP A 10 3.96 10.15 -14.03
C TRP A 10 3.50 8.70 -13.91
N SER A 11 4.41 7.75 -14.16
CA SER A 11 4.11 6.35 -13.96
C SER A 11 3.90 6.02 -12.48
N PHE A 12 4.73 6.58 -11.59
CA PHE A 12 4.55 6.49 -10.14
C PHE A 12 3.16 7.01 -9.73
N LEU A 13 2.83 8.25 -10.09
CA LEU A 13 1.58 8.88 -9.68
C LEU A 13 0.38 8.07 -10.18
N PHE A 14 0.39 7.63 -11.43
CA PHE A 14 -0.66 6.77 -11.99
C PHE A 14 -0.78 5.44 -11.23
N ALA A 15 0.33 4.74 -11.03
CA ALA A 15 0.36 3.46 -10.33
C ALA A 15 -0.16 3.60 -8.89
N SER A 16 0.26 4.64 -8.17
CA SER A 16 -0.21 4.95 -6.82
C SER A 16 -1.70 5.26 -6.78
N GLN A 17 -2.24 6.03 -7.72
CA GLN A 17 -3.68 6.31 -7.78
C GLN A 17 -4.49 5.02 -8.03
N MET A 18 -4.02 4.15 -8.92
CA MET A 18 -4.66 2.85 -9.15
C MET A 18 -4.57 1.95 -7.91
N GLY A 19 -3.44 1.97 -7.19
CA GLY A 19 -3.31 1.32 -5.87
C GLY A 19 -4.31 1.85 -4.86
N GLY A 20 -4.54 3.17 -4.81
CA GLY A 20 -5.51 3.81 -3.93
C GLY A 20 -6.94 3.33 -4.21
N TRP A 21 -7.31 3.28 -5.50
CA TRP A 21 -8.61 2.74 -5.91
C TRP A 21 -8.77 1.26 -5.60
N ALA A 22 -7.72 0.47 -5.77
CA ALA A 22 -7.76 -0.95 -5.46
C ALA A 22 -8.02 -1.19 -3.96
N MET A 23 -7.40 -0.40 -3.07
CA MET A 23 -7.69 -0.48 -1.64
C MET A 23 -9.16 -0.15 -1.33
N VAL A 24 -9.69 0.94 -1.88
CA VAL A 24 -11.11 1.33 -1.69
C VAL A 24 -12.09 0.26 -2.19
N ILE A 25 -11.82 -0.33 -3.37
CA ILE A 25 -12.67 -1.39 -3.94
C ILE A 25 -12.58 -2.65 -3.11
N LEU A 26 -11.39 -3.00 -2.63
CA LEU A 26 -11.19 -4.19 -1.82
C LEU A 26 -11.89 -4.07 -0.47
N ASP A 27 -11.87 -2.88 0.15
CA ASP A 27 -12.64 -2.56 1.34
C ASP A 27 -14.14 -2.72 1.12
N GLU A 28 -14.66 -2.24 -0.02
CA GLU A 28 -16.06 -2.40 -0.41
C GLU A 28 -16.43 -3.89 -0.56
N VAL A 29 -15.54 -4.69 -1.14
CA VAL A 29 -15.71 -6.15 -1.28
C VAL A 29 -15.69 -6.83 0.09
N TYR A 30 -14.78 -6.44 0.99
CA TYR A 30 -14.75 -6.96 2.37
C TYR A 30 -16.00 -6.61 3.17
N ALA A 31 -16.50 -5.38 3.02
CA ALA A 31 -17.71 -4.92 3.68
C ALA A 31 -18.96 -5.64 3.18
N LYS A 32 -19.04 -5.99 1.89
CA LYS A 32 -20.25 -6.57 1.26
C LYS A 32 -20.23 -8.09 1.12
N TRP A 33 -19.20 -8.65 0.47
CA TRP A 33 -19.22 -10.05 0.01
C TRP A 33 -18.80 -11.04 1.08
N PHE A 34 -17.82 -10.68 1.91
CA PHE A 34 -17.27 -11.60 2.89
C PHE A 34 -17.92 -11.47 4.28
N GLY A 35 -18.83 -10.50 4.46
CA GLY A 35 -19.53 -10.25 5.73
C GLY A 35 -18.58 -9.99 6.91
N LEU A 36 -17.33 -9.66 6.59
CA LEU A 36 -16.21 -9.85 7.49
C LEU A 36 -15.78 -8.53 8.14
N PHE A 37 -16.08 -7.36 7.54
CA PHE A 37 -15.63 -6.08 8.07
C PHE A 37 -16.56 -4.90 7.74
N GLY A 38 -17.58 -4.68 8.57
CA GLY A 38 -18.21 -3.35 8.74
C GLY A 38 -17.27 -2.28 9.33
N VAL A 39 -15.96 -2.48 9.21
CA VAL A 39 -14.88 -1.60 9.70
C VAL A 39 -14.48 -0.59 8.63
N PHE A 40 -14.62 -0.94 7.35
CA PHE A 40 -14.17 -0.10 6.24
C PHE A 40 -15.37 0.44 5.45
N PRO A 41 -15.57 1.76 5.39
CA PRO A 41 -16.75 2.37 4.78
C PRO A 41 -16.74 2.35 3.23
N GLY A 42 -15.65 1.87 2.62
CA GLY A 42 -15.54 1.70 1.17
C GLY A 42 -15.74 3.00 0.39
N MET A 43 -16.45 2.93 -0.74
CA MET A 43 -16.68 4.09 -1.62
C MET A 43 -17.70 5.09 -1.05
N LYS A 44 -18.42 4.74 0.01
CA LYS A 44 -19.50 5.57 0.56
C LYS A 44 -19.01 6.73 1.43
N ASP A 45 -17.76 6.68 1.88
CA ASP A 45 -17.13 7.75 2.66
C ASP A 45 -16.05 8.46 1.82
N PRO A 46 -16.31 9.69 1.34
CA PRO A 46 -15.33 10.46 0.58
C PRO A 46 -14.02 10.71 1.33
N LYS A 47 -14.05 10.81 2.66
CA LYS A 47 -12.82 10.97 3.46
C LYS A 47 -11.98 9.70 3.43
N TRP A 48 -12.64 8.54 3.49
CA TRP A 48 -11.98 7.25 3.37
C TRP A 48 -11.30 7.06 2.01
N VAL A 49 -12.02 7.41 0.94
CA VAL A 49 -11.48 7.41 -0.42
C VAL A 49 -10.27 8.33 -0.50
N PHE A 50 -10.39 9.56 0.00
CA PHE A 50 -9.29 10.53 0.00
C PHE A 50 -8.06 10.03 0.77
N HIS A 51 -8.24 9.47 1.96
CA HIS A 51 -7.14 8.88 2.73
C HIS A 51 -6.44 7.79 1.94
N HIS A 52 -7.17 6.86 1.32
CA HIS A 52 -6.55 5.80 0.52
C HIS A 52 -5.76 6.33 -0.68
N GLN A 53 -6.22 7.42 -1.31
CA GLN A 53 -5.46 8.04 -2.40
C GLN A 53 -4.16 8.68 -1.89
N VAL A 54 -4.22 9.40 -0.77
CA VAL A 54 -3.04 10.04 -0.15
C VAL A 54 -2.06 8.99 0.35
N ASP A 55 -2.55 8.02 1.11
CA ASP A 55 -1.75 6.94 1.70
C ASP A 55 -1.08 6.10 0.61
N SER A 56 -1.80 5.79 -0.47
CA SER A 56 -1.21 5.05 -1.59
C SER A 56 -0.05 5.80 -2.24
N ILE A 57 -0.18 7.11 -2.44
CA ILE A 57 0.91 7.94 -2.99
C ILE A 57 2.09 7.95 -2.02
N LEU A 58 1.85 8.29 -0.76
CA LEU A 58 2.92 8.48 0.22
C LEU A 58 3.68 7.19 0.49
N PHE A 59 2.95 6.10 0.69
CA PHE A 59 3.54 4.82 1.08
C PHE A 59 4.09 4.03 -0.10
N SER A 60 3.81 4.39 -1.34
CA SER A 60 4.49 3.79 -2.49
C SER A 60 5.78 4.50 -2.89
N ILE A 61 6.10 5.66 -2.30
CA ILE A 61 7.35 6.38 -2.57
C ILE A 61 8.57 5.45 -2.39
N PRO A 62 8.73 4.72 -1.26
CA PRO A 62 9.91 3.89 -1.05
C PRO A 62 10.06 2.80 -2.12
N LEU A 63 8.95 2.21 -2.59
CA LEU A 63 8.97 1.17 -3.63
C LEU A 63 9.61 1.68 -4.93
N VAL A 64 9.24 2.89 -5.37
CA VAL A 64 9.67 3.42 -6.68
C VAL A 64 11.07 4.05 -6.63
N LEU A 65 11.67 4.21 -5.45
CA LEU A 65 13.04 4.70 -5.32
C LEU A 65 14.00 3.73 -6.02
N PRO A 66 14.94 4.21 -6.85
CA PRO A 66 15.88 3.34 -7.58
C PRO A 66 16.64 2.38 -6.67
N GLN A 67 17.02 2.82 -5.47
CA GLN A 67 17.79 2.06 -4.49
C GLN A 67 17.00 0.89 -3.89
N VAL A 68 15.67 0.95 -3.94
CA VAL A 68 14.77 -0.11 -3.46
C VAL A 68 14.32 -0.95 -4.66
N TRP A 69 13.83 -0.31 -5.72
CA TRP A 69 13.33 -0.98 -6.92
C TRP A 69 14.36 -1.94 -7.53
N SER A 70 15.63 -1.53 -7.64
CA SER A 70 16.72 -2.36 -8.18
C SER A 70 17.06 -3.57 -7.31
N LYS A 71 16.81 -3.50 -5.99
CA LYS A 71 17.14 -4.57 -5.04
C LYS A 71 16.03 -5.60 -4.86
N LEU A 72 14.79 -5.24 -5.16
CA LEU A 72 13.67 -6.17 -5.07
C LEU A 72 13.77 -7.23 -6.18
N PRO A 73 13.51 -8.52 -5.90
CA PRO A 73 13.62 -9.58 -6.89
C PRO A 73 12.45 -9.57 -7.89
N GLY A 74 12.72 -10.10 -9.09
CA GLY A 74 11.68 -10.41 -10.08
C GLY A 74 11.16 -9.22 -10.90
N PRO A 75 10.13 -9.45 -11.73
CA PRO A 75 9.46 -8.42 -12.52
C PRO A 75 8.60 -7.49 -11.64
N GLY A 76 8.08 -6.40 -12.22
CA GLY A 76 7.33 -5.36 -11.50
C GLY A 76 6.25 -5.88 -10.54
N LEU A 77 5.37 -6.78 -11.00
CA LEU A 77 4.36 -7.40 -10.14
C LEU A 77 4.97 -8.12 -8.92
N VAL A 78 6.03 -8.89 -9.12
CA VAL A 78 6.70 -9.64 -8.04
C VAL A 78 7.37 -8.67 -7.07
N LYS A 79 8.05 -7.62 -7.56
CA LYS A 79 8.61 -6.55 -6.71
C LYS A 79 7.52 -5.91 -5.86
N GLY A 80 6.36 -5.61 -6.47
CA GLY A 80 5.20 -5.07 -5.82
C GLY A 80 4.65 -5.97 -4.71
N LEU A 81 4.50 -7.26 -4.97
CA LEU A 81 4.04 -8.24 -3.98
C LEU A 81 5.03 -8.38 -2.80
N VAL A 82 6.33 -8.49 -3.10
CA VAL A 82 7.39 -8.54 -2.07
C VAL A 82 7.33 -7.29 -1.21
N TYR A 83 7.20 -6.13 -1.85
CA TYR A 83 7.06 -4.86 -1.15
C TYR A 83 5.80 -4.80 -0.27
N GLY A 84 4.65 -5.28 -0.76
CA GLY A 84 3.41 -5.38 0.02
C GLY A 84 3.57 -6.23 1.29
N VAL A 85 4.27 -7.36 1.20
CA VAL A 85 4.62 -8.19 2.38
C VAL A 85 5.48 -7.41 3.36
N LEU A 86 6.57 -6.80 2.88
CA LEU A 86 7.49 -6.02 3.72
C LEU A 86 6.79 -4.84 4.39
N TRP A 87 5.91 -4.16 3.65
CA TRP A 87 5.10 -3.06 4.15
C TRP A 87 4.15 -3.52 5.26
N HIS A 88 3.47 -4.64 5.09
CA HIS A 88 2.61 -5.18 6.14
C HIS A 88 3.40 -5.52 7.41
N ILE A 89 4.56 -6.17 7.28
CA ILE A 89 5.44 -6.46 8.41
C ILE A 89 5.86 -5.16 9.10
N PHE A 90 6.23 -4.13 8.34
CA PHE A 90 6.57 -2.82 8.87
C PHE A 90 5.42 -2.19 9.67
N VAL A 91 4.19 -2.20 9.14
CA VAL A 91 2.99 -1.67 9.84
C VAL A 91 2.74 -2.43 11.15
N VAL A 92 2.90 -3.76 11.16
CA VAL A 92 2.79 -4.57 12.38
C VAL A 92 3.85 -4.18 13.40
N ILE A 93 5.11 -4.01 12.99
CA ILE A 93 6.20 -3.58 13.88
C ILE A 93 5.89 -2.19 14.47
N VAL A 94 5.50 -1.22 13.64
CA VAL A 94 5.11 0.12 14.09
C VAL A 94 3.96 0.05 15.09
N SER A 95 2.97 -0.81 14.85
CA SER A 95 1.84 -1.00 15.74
C SER A 95 2.28 -1.56 17.11
N ILE A 96 3.18 -2.55 17.13
CA ILE A 96 3.72 -3.11 18.37
C ILE A 96 4.53 -2.06 19.15
N VAL A 97 5.43 -1.35 18.47
CA VAL A 97 6.26 -0.30 19.09
C VAL A 97 5.39 0.83 19.64
N GLY A 98 4.39 1.28 18.87
CA GLY A 98 3.43 2.29 19.30
C GLY A 98 2.59 1.85 20.51
N SER A 99 2.19 0.57 20.54
CA SER A 99 1.48 -0.02 21.68
C SER A 99 2.34 0.00 22.95
N ILE A 100 3.59 -0.45 22.86
CA ILE A 100 4.57 -0.40 23.97
C ILE A 100 4.82 1.04 24.42
N GLY A 101 4.87 1.98 23.48
CA GLY A 101 5.05 3.41 23.75
C GLY A 101 3.80 4.12 24.30
N GLY A 102 2.69 3.44 24.53
CA GLY A 102 1.46 4.03 25.09
C GLY A 102 0.63 4.85 24.09
N ALA A 103 0.90 4.74 22.78
CA ALA A 103 0.13 5.47 21.77
C ALA A 103 -1.31 4.95 21.70
N ALA A 104 -2.29 5.82 21.93
CA ALA A 104 -3.71 5.47 22.07
C ALA A 104 -4.26 4.63 20.89
N TRP A 105 -3.84 4.94 19.66
CA TRP A 105 -4.27 4.23 18.46
C TRP A 105 -3.82 2.77 18.38
N PHE A 106 -2.77 2.39 19.09
CA PHE A 106 -2.21 1.04 19.07
C PHE A 106 -2.49 0.24 20.35
N GLN A 107 -3.28 0.80 21.29
CA GLN A 107 -3.65 0.10 22.53
C GLN A 107 -4.72 -0.97 22.32
N HIS A 108 -5.45 -0.92 21.21
CA HIS A 108 -6.50 -1.89 20.89
C HIS A 108 -6.01 -2.84 19.79
N PRO A 109 -5.62 -4.08 20.12
CA PRO A 109 -5.15 -5.02 19.13
C PRO A 109 -6.26 -5.31 18.12
N MET A 110 -5.91 -5.23 16.84
CA MET A 110 -6.82 -5.53 15.76
C MET A 110 -7.18 -7.03 15.77
N PRO A 111 -8.45 -7.40 15.54
CA PRO A 111 -8.84 -8.80 15.40
C PRO A 111 -8.03 -9.51 14.30
N LEU A 112 -7.74 -10.80 14.48
CA LEU A 112 -6.97 -11.61 13.51
C LEU A 112 -7.54 -11.52 12.10
N SER A 113 -8.86 -11.51 11.99
CA SER A 113 -9.54 -11.41 10.71
C SER A 113 -9.19 -10.09 10.00
N ALA A 114 -9.18 -8.96 10.71
CA ALA A 114 -8.84 -7.65 10.14
C ALA A 114 -7.35 -7.55 9.79
N GLN A 115 -6.47 -8.24 10.53
CA GLN A 115 -5.06 -8.39 10.16
C GLN A 115 -4.90 -9.12 8.82
N ILE A 116 -5.63 -10.22 8.62
CA ILE A 116 -5.63 -10.97 7.36
C ILE A 116 -6.13 -10.10 6.20
N SER A 117 -7.23 -9.36 6.39
CA SER A 117 -7.72 -8.43 5.37
C SER A 117 -6.74 -7.32 5.04
N THR A 118 -6.10 -6.73 6.07
CA THR A 118 -5.07 -5.70 5.89
C THR A 118 -3.86 -6.25 5.15
N PHE A 119 -3.46 -7.49 5.43
CA PHE A 119 -2.37 -8.16 4.72
C PHE A 119 -2.70 -8.33 3.23
N ILE A 120 -3.88 -8.85 2.91
CA ILE A 120 -4.32 -9.02 1.51
C ILE A 120 -4.42 -7.65 0.82
N LEU A 121 -4.92 -6.62 1.51
CA LEU A 121 -4.95 -5.25 1.01
C LEU A 121 -3.56 -4.74 0.64
N HIS A 122 -2.55 -4.93 1.49
CA HIS A 122 -1.17 -4.57 1.15
C HIS A 122 -0.59 -5.37 -0.01
N LEU A 123 -0.95 -6.65 -0.17
CA LEU A 123 -0.54 -7.46 -1.32
C LEU A 123 -1.15 -6.93 -2.62
N VAL A 124 -2.45 -6.67 -2.64
CA VAL A 124 -3.15 -6.14 -3.83
C VAL A 124 -2.62 -4.75 -4.17
N TRP A 125 -2.51 -3.87 -3.18
CA TRP A 125 -1.95 -2.52 -3.32
C TRP A 125 -0.53 -2.54 -3.88
N GLY A 126 0.38 -3.24 -3.21
CA GLY A 126 1.79 -3.32 -3.61
C GLY A 126 1.95 -3.99 -4.96
N GLY A 127 1.26 -5.11 -5.19
CA GLY A 127 1.27 -5.86 -6.45
C GLY A 127 0.80 -5.01 -7.63
N LEU A 128 -0.30 -4.26 -7.47
CA LEU A 128 -0.83 -3.40 -8.54
C LEU A 128 0.12 -2.24 -8.85
N ILE A 129 0.68 -1.58 -7.83
CA ILE A 129 1.66 -0.52 -8.05
C ILE A 129 2.89 -1.07 -8.77
N GLY A 130 3.44 -2.19 -8.31
CA GLY A 130 4.61 -2.82 -8.94
C GLY A 130 4.34 -3.26 -10.37
N PHE A 131 3.13 -3.75 -10.67
CA PHE A 131 2.74 -4.13 -12.01
C PHE A 131 2.62 -2.93 -12.97
N LEU A 132 2.08 -1.82 -12.49
CA LEU A 132 1.82 -0.62 -13.32
C LEU A 132 3.00 0.36 -13.38
N TYR A 133 3.92 0.29 -12.42
CA TYR A 133 5.08 1.18 -12.40
C TYR A 133 6.09 0.80 -13.48
N ASN A 134 6.40 1.78 -14.32
CA ASN A 134 7.39 1.71 -15.37
C ASN A 134 8.59 2.59 -14.98
N PRO A 135 9.68 2.00 -14.45
CA PRO A 135 10.88 2.75 -14.07
C PRO A 135 11.50 3.45 -15.29
N PRO A 136 12.24 4.55 -15.11
CA PRO A 136 12.99 5.16 -16.21
C PRO A 136 13.99 4.16 -16.81
N GLU A 137 14.16 4.18 -18.12
CA GLU A 137 15.21 3.41 -18.79
C GLU A 137 16.58 3.82 -18.22
N GLU A 138 17.37 2.81 -17.82
CA GLU A 138 18.79 3.03 -17.56
C GLU A 138 19.43 3.45 -18.87
N LYS A 139 19.88 4.71 -18.96
CA LYS A 139 20.79 5.11 -20.03
C LYS A 139 22.11 4.38 -19.77
N THR A 140 22.29 3.22 -20.39
CA THR A 140 23.57 2.52 -20.54
C THR A 140 24.60 3.42 -21.18
#